data_AF-A0A968PAE3-F1
#
_entry.id   AF-A0A968PAE3-F1
#
_cell.length_a   1.000
_cell.length_b   1.000
_cell.length_c   1.000
_cell.angle_alpha   90.00
_cell.angle_beta   90.00
_cell.angle_gamma   90.00
#
_symmetry.space_group_name_H-M   'P 1'
#
loop_
_entity.id
_entity.type
_entity.pdbx_description
1 polymer ?
#
loop_
_entity_poly.entity_id
_entity_poly.type
_entity_poly.pdbx_seq_one_letter_code
_entity_poly.pdbx_strand_id
1 'polypeptide(L)' 'MREIVRLQLEQKFGALSMRDHQRLAAAAQDQLTRWAQRLLSASSPAEVFQS' A
#
# COMPACT_ATOMS: atom_id res chain seq x y z
N MET A 1 10.01 2.55 5.72
CA MET A 1 8.54 2.68 5.64
C MET A 1 7.96 1.95 4.43
N ARG A 2 8.38 2.27 3.20
CA ARG A 2 7.84 1.68 1.96
C ARG A 2 7.81 0.15 1.97
N GLU A 3 8.93 -0.46 2.33
CA GLU A 3 9.05 -1.92 2.38
C GLU A 3 8.09 -2.55 3.39
N ILE A 4 7.86 -1.89 4.52
CA ILE A 4 6.89 -2.34 5.54
C ILE A 4 5.47 -2.30 4.96
N VAL A 5 5.10 -1.21 4.29
CA VAL A 5 3.78 -1.09 3.65
C VAL A 5 3.59 -2.13 2.56
N ARG A 6 4.64 -2.41 1.75
CA ARG A 6 4.62 -3.47 0.73
C ARG A 6 4.35 -4.83 1.36
N LEU A 7 5.12 -5.21 2.37
CA LEU A 7 4.97 -6.49 3.06
C LEU A 7 3.59 -6.64 3.72
N GLN A 8 3.08 -5.58 4.34
CA GLN A 8 1.74 -5.57 4.94
C GLN A 8 0.63 -5.73 3.89
N LEU A 9 0.77 -5.07 2.75
CA LEU A 9 -0.16 -5.20 1.64
C LEU A 9 -0.14 -6.62 1.07
N GLU A 10 1.05 -7.17 0.84
CA GLU A 10 1.22 -8.54 0.33
C GLU A 10 0.68 -9.59 1.31
N GLN A 11 0.89 -9.37 2.62
CA GLN A 11 0.38 -10.24 3.66
C GLN A 11 -1.15 -10.21 3.74
N LYS A 12 -1.78 -9.03 3.60
CA LYS A 12 -3.23 -8.86 3.74
C LYS A 12 -4.00 -9.23 2.48
N PHE A 13 -3.48 -8.90 1.30
CA PHE A 13 -4.20 -9.00 0.03
C PHE A 13 -3.58 -9.99 -0.96
N GLY A 14 -2.44 -10.61 -0.63
CA GLY A 14 -1.69 -11.47 -1.53
C GLY A 14 -0.77 -10.68 -2.47
N ALA A 15 -0.23 -11.36 -3.49
CA ALA A 15 0.72 -10.75 -4.41
C ALA A 15 0.16 -9.47 -5.05
N LEU A 16 0.96 -8.40 -5.00
CA LEU A 16 0.58 -7.10 -5.57
C LEU A 16 0.77 -7.08 -7.08
N SER A 17 -0.03 -6.25 -7.75
CA SER A 17 0.15 -6.01 -9.18
C SER A 17 1.40 -5.17 -9.43
N MET A 18 1.98 -5.28 -10.64
CA MET A 18 3.08 -4.42 -11.07
C MET A 18 2.75 -2.92 -10.93
N ARG A 19 1.48 -2.55 -11.15
CA ARG A 19 1.01 -1.17 -10.98
C ARG A 19 1.11 -0.73 -9.52
N ASP A 20 0.71 -1.58 -8.58
CA ASP A 20 0.77 -1.26 -7.14
C ASP A 20 2.21 -1.13 -6.65
N HIS A 21 3.11 -1.97 -7.17
CA HIS A 21 4.56 -1.83 -6.93
C HIS A 21 5.11 -0.49 -7.43
N GLN A 22 4.72 -0.06 -8.63
CA GLN A 22 5.12 1.25 -9.16
C GLN A 22 4.60 2.40 -8.30
N ARG A 23 3.35 2.31 -7.82
CA ARG A 23 2.76 3.31 -6.92
C ARG A 23 3.51 3.38 -5.60
N LEU A 24 3.84 2.23 -5.00
CA LEU A 24 4.66 2.16 -3.80
C LEU A 24 6.04 2.80 -4.02
N ALA A 25 6.70 2.48 -5.14
CA ALA A 25 8.02 3.01 -5.49
C ALA A 25 8.02 4.54 -5.65
N ALA A 26 6.97 5.11 -6.23
CA ALA A 26 6.84 6.54 -6.48
C ALA A 26 6.29 7.35 -5.28
N ALA A 27 5.74 6.69 -4.26
CA ALA A 27 5.06 7.37 -3.15
C ALA A 27 6.02 8.13 -2.23
N ALA A 28 5.64 9.35 -1.88
CA ALA A 28 6.30 10.15 -0.83
C ALA A 28 6.03 9.57 0.56
N GLN A 29 6.85 9.94 1.54
CA GLN A 29 6.76 9.42 2.91
C GLN A 29 5.38 9.65 3.55
N ASP A 30 4.77 10.83 3.38
CA ASP A 30 3.44 11.14 3.91
C ASP A 30 2.33 10.29 3.27
N GLN A 31 2.50 9.91 2.01
CA GLN A 31 1.57 9.06 1.30
C GLN A 31 1.68 7.61 1.80
N LEU A 32 2.90 7.14 2.08
CA LEU A 32 3.13 5.84 2.70
C LEU A 32 2.51 5.74 4.10
N THR A 33 2.60 6.81 4.91
CA THR A 33 1.95 6.85 6.23
C THR A 33 0.43 6.77 6.11
N ARG A 34 -0.18 7.52 5.18
CA ARG A 34 -1.63 7.47 4.93
C ARG A 34 -2.08 6.08 4.47
N TRP A 35 -1.31 5.44 3.59
CA TRP A 35 -1.60 4.08 3.15
C TRP A 35 -1.47 3.06 4.29
N ALA A 36 -0.45 3.17 5.15
CA ALA A 36 -0.33 2.32 6.33
C ALA A 36 -1.54 2.42 7.27
N GLN A 37 -2.08 3.64 7.46
CA GLN A 37 -3.29 3.85 8.25
C GLN A 37 -4.53 3.22 7.61
N ARG A 38 -4.72 3.40 6.29
CA ARG A 38 -5.87 2.84 5.56
C ARG A 38 -5.81 1.31 5.48
N LEU A 39 -4.62 0.73 5.49
CA LEU A 39 -4.43 -0.71 5.45
C LEU A 39 -5.12 -1.44 6.60
N LEU A 40 -5.31 -0.77 7.76
CA LEU A 40 -6.01 -1.34 8.91
C LEU A 40 -7.47 -1.69 8.60
N SER A 41 -8.17 -0.86 7.82
CA SER A 41 -9.60 -1.00 7.54
C SER A 41 -9.94 -1.39 6.10
N ALA A 42 -9.01 -1.24 5.16
CA ALA A 42 -9.26 -1.49 3.73
C ALA A 42 -9.60 -2.97 3.46
N SER A 43 -10.56 -3.19 2.55
CA SER A 43 -10.96 -4.50 2.04
C SER A 43 -10.22 -4.88 0.76
N SER A 44 -9.52 -3.93 0.13
CA SER A 44 -8.75 -4.17 -1.11
C SER A 44 -7.51 -3.27 -1.21
N PRO A 45 -6.50 -3.64 -2.03
CA PRO A 45 -5.39 -2.75 -2.33
C PRO A 45 -5.84 -1.42 -2.95
N ALA A 46 -6.88 -1.46 -3.80
CA ALA A 46 -7.41 -0.27 -4.46
C ALA A 46 -7.89 0.80 -3.47
N GLU A 47 -8.53 0.40 -2.38
CA GLU A 47 -8.96 1.30 -1.29
C GLU A 47 -7.78 1.92 -0.54
N VAL A 48 -6.72 1.14 -0.26
CA VAL A 48 -5.51 1.67 0.37
C VAL A 48 -4.94 2.80 -0.49
N PHE A 49 -4.85 2.54 -1.78
CA PHE A 49 -4.26 3.47 -2.72
C PHE A 49 -5.21 4.56 -3.25
N GLN A 50 -6.42 4.75 -2.71
CA GLN A 50 -7.18 5.96 -3.05
C GLN A 50 -6.35 7.21 -2.67
N SER A 51 -6.59 8.37 -3.28
CA SER A 51 -5.80 9.59 -2.98
C SER A 51 -6.18 10.22 -1.64
#